data_AF-A0A7U9R6Y7-F1
#
_entry.id   AF-A0A7U9R6Y7-F1
#
_cell.length_a   1.000
_cell.length_b   1.000
_cell.length_c   1.000
_cell.angle_alpha   90.00
_cell.angle_beta   90.00
_cell.angle_gamma   90.00
#
_symmetry.space_group_name_H-M   'P 1'
#
loop_
_entity.id
_entity.type
_entity.pdbx_description
1 polymer ?
#
loop_
_entity_poly.entity_id
_entity_poly.type
_entity_poly.pdbx_seq_one_letter_code
_entity_poly.pdbx_strand_id
1 'polypeptide(L)'
;MESMRDIDRAMEREIAKGSCPLKFVGIEFGDSPYQEIASKEKLLEVLSYLLRTGDYGKFAVNGTGSNVYMNIRGRKPDFQRTYSIFDRNCIFSAISHYGKKIKPDFDGHTYLETVQCFFKLPDGEQEKYRVTYYGQETFVFPMSDKYILGLYTHCISARRAASADMDIPGTGFSEKEQGIVSLAGVRDVLFQCLLFDTVKYGEGVLCADLCTIYCLK
;
A
#
# COMPACT_ATOMS: atom_id res chain seq x y z
N MET A 1 4.60 -2.02 19.18
CA MET A 1 5.07 -2.25 17.80
C MET A 1 6.21 -3.24 17.93
N GLU A 2 6.19 -4.36 17.22
CA GLU A 2 7.35 -5.27 17.19
C GLU A 2 8.57 -4.50 16.69
N SER A 3 9.77 -4.82 17.21
CA SER A 3 10.98 -4.16 16.73
C SER A 3 11.25 -4.57 15.28
N MET A 4 11.85 -3.69 14.46
CA MET A 4 12.21 -4.06 13.07
C MET A 4 13.07 -5.32 13.03
N ARG A 5 13.95 -5.51 14.03
CA ARG A 5 14.77 -6.73 14.16
C ARG A 5 13.94 -8.00 14.38
N ASP A 6 12.85 -7.91 15.13
CA ASP A 6 11.94 -9.05 15.34
C ASP A 6 11.16 -9.38 14.07
N ILE A 7 10.77 -8.35 13.32
CA ILE A 7 10.12 -8.48 12.02
C ILE A 7 11.07 -9.15 11.03
N ASP A 8 12.31 -8.67 10.90
CA ASP A 8 13.35 -9.26 10.03
C ASP A 8 13.55 -10.74 10.36
N ARG A 9 13.73 -11.06 11.65
CA ARG A 9 13.90 -12.44 12.12
C ARG A 9 12.68 -13.31 11.83
N ALA A 10 11.48 -12.75 11.93
CA ALA A 10 10.27 -13.46 11.56
C ALA A 10 10.21 -13.72 10.05
N MET A 11 10.55 -12.72 9.23
CA MET A 11 10.59 -12.84 7.78
C MET A 11 11.58 -13.91 7.32
N GLU A 12 12.79 -13.95 7.87
CA GLU A 12 13.78 -15.00 7.57
C GLU A 12 13.26 -16.42 7.87
N ARG A 13 12.50 -16.59 8.97
CA ARG A 13 11.86 -17.87 9.29
C ARG A 13 10.77 -18.24 8.28
N GLU A 14 10.05 -17.26 7.75
CA GLU A 14 9.02 -17.50 6.73
C GLU A 14 9.64 -17.81 5.37
N ILE A 15 10.83 -17.28 5.04
CA ILE A 15 11.63 -17.69 3.87
C ILE A 15 12.02 -19.16 4.01
N ALA A 16 12.52 -19.57 5.18
CA ALA A 16 12.86 -20.98 5.45
C ALA A 16 11.65 -21.93 5.34
N LYS A 17 10.42 -21.41 5.46
CA LYS A 17 9.16 -22.16 5.24
C LYS A 17 8.64 -22.10 3.81
N GLY A 18 9.38 -21.47 2.88
CA GLY A 18 9.05 -21.41 1.46
C GLY A 18 8.43 -20.10 0.99
N SER A 19 8.40 -19.04 1.82
CA SER A 19 8.01 -17.71 1.33
C SER A 19 9.05 -17.18 0.34
N CYS A 20 8.57 -16.48 -0.69
CA CYS A 20 9.39 -15.76 -1.65
C CYS A 20 10.29 -14.75 -0.92
N PRO A 21 11.62 -14.79 -1.10
CA PRO A 21 12.58 -13.96 -0.38
C PRO A 21 12.65 -12.53 -0.95
N LEU A 22 11.51 -11.94 -1.26
CA LEU A 22 11.40 -10.58 -1.76
C LEU A 22 11.86 -9.61 -0.67
N LYS A 23 12.82 -8.73 -0.94
CA LYS A 23 13.40 -7.80 0.05
C LYS A 23 12.98 -6.37 -0.25
N PHE A 24 12.57 -5.63 0.78
CA PHE A 24 12.34 -4.19 0.67
C PHE A 24 13.66 -3.45 0.46
N VAL A 25 13.69 -2.47 -0.46
CA VAL A 25 14.89 -1.70 -0.84
C VAL A 25 14.74 -0.23 -0.49
N GLY A 26 13.56 0.36 -0.71
CA GLY A 26 13.34 1.77 -0.50
C GLY A 26 11.97 2.22 -0.97
N ILE A 27 11.73 3.53 -0.89
CA ILE A 27 10.54 4.18 -1.43
C ILE A 27 10.93 5.37 -2.28
N GLU A 28 10.04 5.75 -3.20
CA GLU A 28 10.10 7.03 -3.90
C GLU A 28 8.72 7.66 -3.99
N PHE A 29 8.72 8.99 -4.03
CA PHE A 29 7.55 9.78 -4.37
C PHE A 29 7.59 10.02 -5.87
N GLY A 30 6.56 9.56 -6.60
CA GLY A 30 6.45 9.86 -8.03
C GLY A 30 6.18 11.34 -8.28
N ASP A 31 6.06 11.74 -9.56
CA ASP A 31 5.89 13.15 -9.96
C ASP A 31 4.62 13.82 -9.40
N SER A 32 3.55 13.04 -9.21
CA SER A 32 2.29 13.50 -8.60
C SER A 32 1.83 12.45 -7.58
N PRO A 33 2.46 12.44 -6.39
CA PRO A 33 2.19 11.44 -5.38
C PRO A 33 0.89 11.75 -4.63
N TYR A 34 0.39 12.99 -4.71
CA TYR A 34 -0.81 13.46 -4.03
C TYR A 34 -1.91 13.80 -5.03
N GLN A 35 -3.11 13.29 -4.75
CA GLN A 35 -4.31 13.57 -5.54
C GLN A 35 -5.45 13.97 -4.60
N GLU A 36 -6.03 15.15 -4.84
CA GLU A 36 -7.18 15.61 -4.06
C GLU A 36 -8.43 14.75 -4.37
N ILE A 37 -9.15 14.40 -3.32
CA ILE A 37 -10.46 13.78 -3.41
C ILE A 37 -11.50 14.87 -3.14
N ALA A 38 -12.07 15.41 -4.22
CA ALA A 38 -12.96 16.57 -4.17
C ALA A 38 -14.43 16.25 -3.88
N SER A 39 -14.80 14.98 -3.68
CA SER A 39 -16.17 14.61 -3.32
C SER A 39 -16.28 13.25 -2.66
N LYS A 40 -17.43 13.01 -2.04
CA LYS A 40 -17.78 11.70 -1.47
C LYS A 40 -17.89 10.63 -2.56
N GLU A 41 -18.44 10.96 -3.72
CA GLU A 41 -18.56 10.06 -4.86
C GLU A 41 -17.17 9.64 -5.34
N LYS A 42 -16.24 10.60 -5.44
CA LYS A 42 -14.86 10.31 -5.81
C LYS A 42 -14.15 9.46 -4.76
N LEU A 43 -14.40 9.70 -3.46
CA LEU A 43 -13.88 8.85 -2.39
C LEU A 43 -14.35 7.40 -2.54
N LEU A 44 -15.63 7.17 -2.81
CA LEU A 44 -16.18 5.82 -3.00
C LEU A 44 -15.62 5.14 -4.26
N GLU A 45 -15.40 5.91 -5.33
CA GLU A 45 -14.73 5.44 -6.54
C GLU A 45 -13.29 5.01 -6.24
N VAL A 46 -12.52 5.84 -5.54
CA VAL A 46 -11.13 5.54 -5.14
C VAL A 46 -11.08 4.29 -4.25
N LEU A 47 -11.96 4.18 -3.25
CA LEU A 47 -12.04 2.99 -2.41
C LEU A 47 -12.39 1.74 -3.21
N SER A 48 -13.31 1.85 -4.17
CA SER A 48 -13.68 0.72 -5.04
C SER A 48 -12.53 0.30 -5.94
N TYR A 49 -11.77 1.26 -6.47
CA TYR A 49 -10.54 1.01 -7.20
C TYR A 49 -9.54 0.27 -6.32
N LEU A 50 -9.12 0.84 -5.19
CA LEU A 50 -8.07 0.26 -4.33
C LEU A 50 -8.42 -1.16 -3.83
N LEU A 51 -9.69 -1.39 -3.49
CA LEU A 51 -10.17 -2.69 -3.02
C LEU A 51 -10.57 -3.65 -4.15
N ARG A 52 -10.50 -3.22 -5.43
CA ARG A 52 -10.93 -4.02 -6.59
C ARG A 52 -12.34 -4.58 -6.38
N THR A 53 -13.29 -3.69 -6.07
CA THR A 53 -14.71 -4.00 -5.86
C THR A 53 -15.59 -3.29 -6.89
N GLY A 54 -16.86 -3.69 -6.97
CA GLY A 54 -17.80 -3.15 -7.97
C GLY A 54 -17.26 -3.30 -9.40
N ASP A 55 -17.35 -2.23 -10.19
CA ASP A 55 -16.87 -2.19 -11.58
C ASP A 55 -15.35 -2.36 -11.72
N TYR A 56 -14.60 -2.15 -10.63
CA TYR A 56 -13.15 -2.37 -10.58
C TYR A 56 -12.78 -3.82 -10.23
N GLY A 57 -13.76 -4.68 -9.93
CA GLY A 57 -13.53 -6.11 -9.69
C GLY A 57 -12.86 -6.83 -10.85
N LYS A 58 -13.05 -6.34 -12.09
CA LYS A 58 -12.38 -6.86 -13.29
C LYS A 58 -10.86 -6.69 -13.29
N PHE A 59 -10.34 -5.75 -12.49
CA PHE A 59 -8.90 -5.54 -12.32
C PHE A 59 -8.32 -6.44 -11.23
N ALA A 60 -9.14 -7.24 -10.54
CA ALA A 60 -8.65 -8.22 -9.59
C ALA A 60 -7.97 -9.37 -10.34
N VAL A 61 -6.65 -9.26 -10.54
CA VAL A 61 -5.80 -10.30 -11.13
C VAL A 61 -5.29 -11.26 -10.06
N ASN A 62 -4.58 -12.33 -10.46
CA ASN A 62 -3.99 -13.32 -9.55
C ASN A 62 -3.11 -12.70 -8.44
N GLY A 63 -2.54 -11.51 -8.67
CA GLY A 63 -1.76 -10.75 -7.68
C GLY A 63 -2.58 -10.09 -6.56
N THR A 64 -3.90 -9.91 -6.73
CA THR A 64 -4.77 -9.23 -5.73
C THR A 64 -4.82 -9.98 -4.42
N GLY A 65 -4.62 -11.30 -4.47
CA GLY A 65 -4.46 -12.11 -3.28
C GLY A 65 -3.37 -11.54 -2.39
N SER A 66 -2.25 -11.02 -2.93
CA SER A 66 -1.09 -10.48 -2.22
C SER A 66 -1.22 -9.06 -1.72
N ASN A 67 -2.33 -8.37 -1.97
CA ASN A 67 -2.54 -7.02 -1.47
C ASN A 67 -2.75 -7.00 0.04
N VAL A 68 -2.25 -5.96 0.69
CA VAL A 68 -2.48 -5.69 2.12
C VAL A 68 -3.46 -4.55 2.26
N TYR A 69 -4.50 -4.74 3.04
CA TYR A 69 -5.54 -3.75 3.26
C TYR A 69 -5.68 -3.42 4.74
N MET A 70 -5.84 -2.14 5.03
CA MET A 70 -6.37 -1.67 6.29
C MET A 70 -7.80 -2.19 6.46
N ASN A 71 -8.09 -2.78 7.61
CA ASN A 71 -9.42 -3.17 8.02
C ASN A 71 -9.75 -2.53 9.37
N ILE A 72 -11.00 -2.09 9.54
CA ILE A 72 -11.49 -1.55 10.79
C ILE A 72 -12.25 -2.65 11.53
N ARG A 73 -11.54 -3.35 12.42
CA ARG A 73 -12.13 -4.30 13.38
C ARG A 73 -12.06 -3.70 14.78
N GLY A 74 -13.19 -3.21 15.29
CA GLY A 74 -13.25 -2.59 16.61
C GLY A 74 -12.73 -1.13 16.63
N ARG A 75 -11.80 -0.81 17.54
CA ARG A 75 -11.31 0.57 17.75
C ARG A 75 -10.00 0.91 17.07
N LYS A 76 -9.23 -0.08 16.61
CA LYS A 76 -7.91 0.12 16.00
C LYS A 76 -7.90 -0.44 14.58
N PRO A 77 -7.18 0.19 13.64
CA PRO A 77 -6.94 -0.42 12.34
C PRO A 77 -6.09 -1.68 12.52
N ASP A 78 -6.47 -2.71 11.77
CA ASP A 78 -5.70 -3.93 11.57
C ASP A 78 -5.31 -4.04 10.09
N PHE A 79 -4.28 -4.79 9.77
CA PHE A 79 -3.80 -4.95 8.39
C PHE A 79 -3.79 -6.43 8.05
N GLN A 80 -4.42 -6.75 6.93
CA GLN A 80 -4.54 -8.14 6.50
C GLN A 80 -4.48 -8.27 4.99
N ARG A 81 -4.01 -9.43 4.57
CA ARG A 81 -4.13 -9.91 3.20
C ARG A 81 -5.57 -10.37 2.94
N THR A 82 -6.11 -10.12 1.76
CA THR A 82 -7.46 -10.62 1.40
C THR A 82 -7.46 -11.31 0.06
N TYR A 83 -7.98 -12.55 0.03
CA TYR A 83 -8.01 -13.38 -1.16
C TYR A 83 -9.34 -13.28 -1.92
N SER A 84 -10.44 -13.01 -1.22
CA SER A 84 -11.78 -13.03 -1.80
C SER A 84 -12.34 -11.63 -2.07
N ILE A 85 -13.16 -11.52 -3.11
CA ILE A 85 -13.94 -10.30 -3.37
C ILE A 85 -14.93 -9.99 -2.23
N PHE A 86 -15.41 -11.03 -1.54
CA PHE A 86 -16.30 -10.88 -0.39
C PHE A 86 -15.59 -10.13 0.75
N ASP A 87 -14.38 -10.55 1.12
CA ASP A 87 -13.59 -9.88 2.17
C ASP A 87 -13.30 -8.42 1.81
N ARG A 88 -12.97 -8.15 0.55
CA ARG A 88 -12.73 -6.77 0.07
C ARG A 88 -14.00 -5.92 0.13
N ASN A 89 -15.16 -6.48 -0.20
CA ASN A 89 -16.46 -5.82 -0.02
C ASN A 89 -16.80 -5.57 1.46
N CYS A 90 -16.42 -6.48 2.36
CA CYS A 90 -16.57 -6.27 3.79
C CYS A 90 -15.69 -5.12 4.29
N ILE A 91 -14.42 -5.04 3.84
CA ILE A 91 -13.53 -3.91 4.13
C ILE A 91 -14.12 -2.61 3.59
N PHE A 92 -14.57 -2.60 2.33
CA PHE A 92 -15.21 -1.43 1.72
C PHE A 92 -16.36 -0.91 2.58
N SER A 93 -17.23 -1.81 3.04
CA SER A 93 -18.38 -1.46 3.89
C SER A 93 -17.95 -0.92 5.25
N ALA A 94 -16.94 -1.54 5.87
CA ALA A 94 -16.40 -1.11 7.16
C ALA A 94 -15.75 0.28 7.08
N ILE A 95 -14.94 0.53 6.05
CA ILE A 95 -14.29 1.83 5.81
C ILE A 95 -15.32 2.90 5.44
N SER A 96 -16.30 2.57 4.61
CA SER A 96 -17.41 3.50 4.30
C SER A 96 -18.18 3.92 5.55
N HIS A 97 -18.39 3.00 6.50
CA HIS A 97 -19.01 3.32 7.78
C HIS A 97 -18.08 4.13 8.68
N TYR A 98 -16.79 3.77 8.73
CA TYR A 98 -15.77 4.50 9.48
C TYR A 98 -15.62 5.94 9.00
N GLY A 99 -15.66 6.17 7.68
CA GLY A 99 -15.64 7.50 7.07
C GLY A 99 -16.78 8.41 7.54
N LYS A 100 -17.95 7.87 7.91
CA LYS A 100 -19.03 8.69 8.52
C LYS A 100 -18.64 9.26 9.89
N LYS A 101 -17.76 8.57 10.62
CA LYS A 101 -17.21 9.03 11.90
C LYS A 101 -16.09 10.05 11.68
N ILE A 102 -15.19 9.76 10.74
CA ILE A 102 -14.07 10.64 10.40
C ILE A 102 -14.53 11.95 9.76
N LYS A 103 -15.63 11.92 9.00
CA LYS A 103 -16.16 13.07 8.24
C LYS A 103 -15.06 13.74 7.41
N PRO A 104 -14.58 13.08 6.34
CA PRO A 104 -13.65 13.69 5.39
C PRO A 104 -14.21 15.01 4.88
N ASP A 105 -13.34 16.02 4.79
CA ASP A 105 -13.66 17.30 4.18
C ASP A 105 -13.08 17.31 2.76
N PHE A 106 -13.95 17.55 1.79
CA PHE A 106 -13.64 17.46 0.37
C PHE A 106 -13.30 18.83 -0.25
N ASP A 107 -13.25 19.90 0.56
CA ASP A 107 -12.82 21.24 0.12
C ASP A 107 -11.29 21.39 0.22
N GLY A 108 -10.54 20.47 -0.40
CA GLY A 108 -9.08 20.49 -0.35
C GLY A 108 -8.45 19.99 0.94
N HIS A 109 -9.13 19.09 1.67
CA HIS A 109 -8.66 18.49 2.92
C HIS A 109 -8.68 16.94 2.92
N THR A 110 -8.96 16.30 1.79
CA THR A 110 -8.89 14.84 1.64
C THR A 110 -8.02 14.48 0.45
N TYR A 111 -6.98 13.68 0.67
CA TYR A 111 -5.99 13.36 -0.35
C TYR A 111 -5.70 11.86 -0.41
N LEU A 112 -5.53 11.33 -1.61
CA LEU A 112 -4.87 10.06 -1.87
C LEU A 112 -3.38 10.33 -2.05
N GLU A 113 -2.55 9.73 -1.20
CA GLU A 113 -1.12 9.58 -1.42
C GLU A 113 -0.84 8.23 -2.09
N THR A 114 0.02 8.22 -3.09
CA THR A 114 0.61 7.02 -3.69
C THR A 114 2.14 7.11 -3.62
N VAL A 115 2.75 6.18 -2.87
CA VAL A 115 4.20 6.06 -2.73
C VAL A 115 4.67 4.74 -3.33
N GLN A 116 5.70 4.81 -4.17
CA GLN A 116 6.27 3.63 -4.80
C GLN A 116 7.19 2.93 -3.81
N CYS A 117 6.94 1.65 -3.56
CA CYS A 117 7.77 0.79 -2.72
C CYS A 117 8.56 -0.16 -3.60
N PHE A 118 9.88 -0.13 -3.47
CA PHE A 118 10.79 -0.95 -4.26
C PHE A 118 11.23 -2.19 -3.51
N PHE A 119 11.25 -3.29 -4.25
CA PHE A 119 11.63 -4.59 -3.77
C PHE A 119 12.60 -5.25 -4.72
N LYS A 120 13.48 -6.09 -4.20
CA LYS A 120 14.43 -6.88 -4.98
C LYS A 120 14.36 -8.35 -4.60
N LEU A 121 14.37 -9.21 -5.60
CA LEU A 121 14.61 -10.64 -5.41
C LEU A 121 16.12 -10.90 -5.30
N PRO A 122 16.56 -11.91 -4.53
CA PRO A 122 17.96 -12.31 -4.51
C PRO A 122 18.47 -12.62 -5.92
N ASP A 123 19.75 -12.35 -6.16
CA ASP A 123 20.36 -12.58 -7.46
C ASP A 123 20.21 -14.07 -7.85
N GLY A 124 19.75 -14.34 -9.07
CA GLY A 124 19.48 -15.69 -9.57
C GLY A 124 18.11 -16.29 -9.21
N GLU A 125 17.32 -15.67 -8.32
CA GLU A 125 15.97 -16.18 -7.97
C GLU A 125 14.85 -15.62 -8.88
N GLN A 126 15.13 -14.62 -9.73
CA GLN A 126 14.12 -13.92 -10.52
C GLN A 126 13.30 -14.86 -11.42
N GLU A 127 13.96 -15.79 -12.11
CA GLU A 127 13.31 -16.69 -13.07
C GLU A 127 12.29 -17.63 -12.40
N LYS A 128 12.55 -18.02 -11.14
CA LYS A 128 11.69 -18.92 -10.37
C LYS A 128 10.32 -18.32 -10.06
N TYR A 129 10.26 -16.99 -9.96
CA TYR A 129 9.04 -16.26 -9.62
C TYR A 129 8.41 -15.57 -10.83
N ARG A 130 9.07 -15.63 -11.99
CA ARG A 130 8.59 -15.08 -13.26
C ARG A 130 7.62 -16.06 -13.90
N VAL A 131 6.47 -15.57 -14.33
CA VAL A 131 5.45 -16.38 -15.02
C VAL A 131 4.88 -15.61 -16.21
N THR A 132 4.43 -16.35 -17.22
CA THR A 132 3.74 -15.75 -18.37
C THR A 132 2.24 -16.01 -18.25
N TYR A 133 1.45 -14.94 -18.16
CA TYR A 133 -0.02 -15.00 -18.11
C TYR A 133 -0.60 -14.26 -19.31
N TYR A 134 -1.38 -14.96 -20.14
CA TYR A 134 -1.91 -14.44 -21.41
C TYR A 134 -0.87 -13.73 -22.31
N GLY A 135 0.35 -14.26 -22.36
CA GLY A 135 1.44 -13.70 -23.17
C GLY A 135 2.13 -12.47 -22.56
N GLN A 136 1.73 -12.04 -21.36
CA GLN A 136 2.41 -11.00 -20.59
C GLN A 136 3.24 -11.63 -19.47
N GLU A 137 4.49 -11.20 -19.35
CA GLU A 137 5.36 -11.58 -18.25
C GLU A 137 4.91 -10.86 -16.96
N THR A 138 4.80 -11.61 -15.88
CA THR A 138 4.47 -11.10 -14.54
C THR A 138 5.21 -11.91 -13.47
N PHE A 139 5.06 -11.53 -12.21
CA PHE A 139 5.68 -12.22 -11.10
C PHE A 139 4.64 -12.78 -10.14
N VAL A 140 4.88 -13.99 -9.63
CA VAL A 140 4.09 -14.61 -8.57
C VAL A 140 4.95 -14.73 -7.33
N PHE A 141 4.48 -14.14 -6.24
CA PHE A 141 5.17 -14.15 -4.96
C PHE A 141 4.43 -15.06 -3.97
N PRO A 142 4.78 -16.36 -3.89
CA PRO A 142 4.23 -17.23 -2.85
C PRO A 142 4.78 -16.76 -1.51
N MET A 143 3.99 -16.02 -0.74
CA MET A 143 4.39 -15.47 0.56
C MET A 143 3.33 -15.78 1.60
N SER A 144 3.76 -16.05 2.84
CA SER A 144 2.84 -16.15 3.97
C SER A 144 2.29 -14.77 4.35
N ASP A 145 1.15 -14.76 5.04
CA ASP A 145 0.55 -13.51 5.56
C ASP A 145 1.56 -12.76 6.45
N LYS A 146 2.33 -13.50 7.26
CA LYS A 146 3.34 -12.92 8.14
C LYS A 146 4.46 -12.23 7.34
N TYR A 147 4.91 -12.84 6.24
CA TYR A 147 5.96 -12.26 5.41
C TYR A 147 5.49 -10.99 4.68
N ILE A 148 4.29 -11.02 4.10
CA ILE A 148 3.67 -9.87 3.42
C ILE A 148 3.44 -8.71 4.40
N LEU A 149 2.98 -8.98 5.62
CA LEU A 149 2.81 -7.95 6.65
C LEU A 149 4.16 -7.38 7.13
N GLY A 150 5.22 -8.20 7.11
CA GLY A 150 6.58 -7.74 7.34
C GLY A 150 7.01 -6.72 6.27
N LEU A 151 6.86 -7.05 4.98
CA LEU A 151 7.14 -6.13 3.87
C LEU A 151 6.35 -4.83 3.98
N TYR A 152 5.05 -4.93 4.26
CA TYR A 152 4.21 -3.76 4.51
C TYR A 152 4.74 -2.88 5.64
N THR A 153 5.23 -3.49 6.73
CA THR A 153 5.79 -2.74 7.86
C THR A 153 7.08 -2.03 7.48
N HIS A 154 7.93 -2.61 6.63
CA HIS A 154 9.10 -1.91 6.07
C HIS A 154 8.68 -0.69 5.26
N CYS A 155 7.69 -0.83 4.36
CA CYS A 155 7.19 0.30 3.55
C CYS A 155 6.69 1.46 4.41
N ILE A 156 5.86 1.17 5.42
CA ILE A 156 5.34 2.19 6.33
C ILE A 156 6.44 2.82 7.18
N SER A 157 7.40 2.03 7.63
CA SER A 157 8.52 2.54 8.43
C SER A 157 9.40 3.48 7.59
N ALA A 158 9.69 3.11 6.34
CA ALA A 158 10.42 3.95 5.41
C ALA A 158 9.65 5.24 5.08
N ARG A 159 8.34 5.15 4.83
CA ARG A 159 7.49 6.33 4.57
C ARG A 159 7.47 7.31 5.74
N ARG A 160 7.44 6.80 6.98
CA ARG A 160 7.52 7.62 8.19
C ARG A 160 8.91 8.23 8.40
N ALA A 161 9.98 7.51 8.07
CA ALA A 161 11.33 8.05 8.14
C ALA A 161 11.53 9.19 7.13
N ALA A 162 11.00 9.04 5.90
CA ALA A 162 11.04 10.09 4.88
C ALA A 162 10.31 11.38 5.31
N SER A 163 9.29 11.29 6.19
CA SER A 163 8.67 12.47 6.81
C SER A 163 9.60 13.23 7.75
N ALA A 164 10.53 12.53 8.40
CA ALA A 164 11.39 13.08 9.45
C ALA A 164 12.66 13.71 8.90
N ASP A 165 13.18 13.19 7.79
CA ASP A 165 14.49 13.59 7.28
C ASP A 165 14.50 14.95 6.56
N MET A 166 13.34 15.56 6.24
CA MET A 166 13.13 16.91 5.67
C MET A 166 13.95 17.31 4.41
N ASP A 167 14.99 16.58 4.05
CA ASP A 167 15.75 16.63 2.80
C ASP A 167 15.04 15.75 1.77
N ILE A 168 13.78 16.08 1.46
CA ILE A 168 13.16 15.60 0.23
C ILE A 168 13.89 16.36 -0.89
N PRO A 169 14.73 15.71 -1.71
CA PRO A 169 15.58 16.44 -2.65
C PRO A 169 14.70 17.12 -3.70
N GLY A 170 14.58 18.45 -3.64
CA GLY A 170 14.21 19.29 -4.79
C GLY A 170 12.78 19.18 -5.36
N THR A 171 11.74 18.90 -4.57
CA THR A 171 10.40 18.70 -5.13
C THR A 171 9.54 19.97 -5.10
N GLY A 172 8.92 20.31 -6.24
CA GLY A 172 7.95 21.40 -6.40
C GLY A 172 6.60 21.15 -5.70
N PHE A 173 6.62 20.56 -4.51
CA PHE A 173 5.42 20.29 -3.70
C PHE A 173 4.85 21.59 -3.14
N SER A 174 3.52 21.70 -3.21
CA SER A 174 2.75 22.75 -2.55
C SER A 174 2.89 22.67 -1.02
N GLU A 175 2.57 23.76 -0.34
CA GLU A 175 2.57 23.82 1.14
C GLU A 175 1.70 22.70 1.77
N LYS A 176 0.56 22.38 1.15
CA LYS A 176 -0.31 21.28 1.57
C LYS A 176 0.40 19.93 1.47
N GLU A 177 1.01 19.64 0.33
CA GLU A 177 1.73 18.39 0.10
C GLU A 177 2.91 18.24 1.06
N GLN A 178 3.66 19.30 1.33
CA GLN A 178 4.71 19.30 2.36
C GLN A 178 4.15 18.99 3.77
N GLY A 179 2.96 19.52 4.09
CA GLY A 179 2.23 19.19 5.31
C GLY A 179 1.79 17.73 5.41
N ILE A 180 1.50 17.09 4.27
CA ILE A 180 1.21 15.65 4.19
C ILE A 180 2.50 14.83 4.31
N VAL A 181 3.58 15.22 3.61
CA VAL A 181 4.86 14.50 3.68
C VAL A 181 5.35 14.44 5.12
N SER A 182 5.39 15.59 5.80
CA SER A 182 5.80 15.74 7.21
C SER A 182 4.77 15.23 8.23
N LEU A 183 3.57 14.83 7.77
CA LEU A 183 2.43 14.43 8.60
C LEU A 183 1.92 15.50 9.58
N ALA A 184 2.40 16.76 9.51
CA ALA A 184 2.04 17.83 10.44
C ALA A 184 0.58 18.29 10.29
N GLY A 185 0.05 18.24 9.06
CA GLY A 185 -1.31 18.64 8.71
C GLY A 185 -2.33 17.49 8.72
N VAL A 186 -1.89 16.26 8.97
CA VAL A 186 -2.76 15.08 8.92
C VAL A 186 -3.58 14.97 10.21
N ARG A 187 -4.91 14.97 10.06
CA ARG A 187 -5.86 14.74 11.15
C ARG A 187 -6.09 13.24 11.38
N ASP A 188 -6.32 12.50 10.30
CA ASP A 188 -6.63 11.07 10.35
C ASP A 188 -6.21 10.34 9.05
N VAL A 189 -6.10 9.02 9.13
CA VAL A 189 -5.90 8.12 7.99
C VAL A 189 -7.18 7.33 7.79
N LEU A 190 -7.91 7.63 6.72
CA LEU A 190 -9.17 6.97 6.43
C LEU A 190 -8.97 5.52 5.96
N PHE A 191 -7.97 5.31 5.10
CA PHE A 191 -7.68 4.02 4.50
C PHE A 191 -6.21 3.92 4.10
N GLN A 192 -5.64 2.71 4.12
CA GLN A 192 -4.27 2.45 3.70
C GLN A 192 -4.15 1.04 3.12
N CYS A 193 -3.38 0.89 2.04
CA CYS A 193 -3.15 -0.40 1.42
C CYS A 193 -1.81 -0.47 0.67
N LEU A 194 -1.27 -1.68 0.52
CA LEU A 194 -0.13 -1.98 -0.34
C LEU A 194 -0.60 -2.91 -1.47
N LEU A 195 -0.44 -2.44 -2.71
CA LEU A 195 -0.99 -3.08 -3.91
C LEU A 195 0.09 -3.87 -4.64
N PHE A 196 0.10 -5.18 -4.42
CA PHE A 196 0.96 -6.14 -5.13
C PHE A 196 0.38 -6.61 -6.47
N ASP A 197 -0.88 -6.31 -6.76
CA ASP A 197 -1.52 -6.65 -8.03
C ASP A 197 -1.14 -5.73 -9.20
N THR A 198 -0.54 -4.58 -8.90
CA THR A 198 -0.04 -3.60 -9.88
C THR A 198 1.48 -3.60 -10.02
N VAL A 199 2.15 -4.67 -9.57
CA VAL A 199 3.61 -4.71 -9.54
C VAL A 199 4.23 -4.53 -10.91
N LYS A 200 5.13 -3.54 -11.01
CA LYS A 200 5.94 -3.26 -12.19
C LYS A 200 7.35 -3.79 -11.99
N TYR A 201 7.97 -4.30 -13.04
CA TYR A 201 9.37 -4.70 -13.03
C TYR A 201 10.18 -3.82 -13.98
N GLY A 202 11.25 -3.21 -13.47
CA GLY A 202 12.15 -2.34 -14.24
C GLY A 202 13.48 -2.21 -13.52
N GLU A 203 14.58 -2.10 -14.28
CA GLU A 203 15.93 -1.90 -13.72
C GLU A 203 16.35 -2.91 -12.62
N GLY A 204 15.81 -4.13 -12.67
CA GLY A 204 16.11 -5.18 -11.69
C GLY A 204 15.36 -5.07 -10.35
N VAL A 205 14.41 -4.12 -10.24
CA VAL A 205 13.56 -3.93 -9.06
C VAL A 205 12.07 -4.12 -9.40
N LEU A 206 11.32 -4.52 -8.38
CA LEU A 206 9.87 -4.68 -8.39
C LEU A 206 9.26 -3.50 -7.63
N CYS A 207 8.29 -2.83 -8.22
CA CYS A 207 7.63 -1.68 -7.63
C CYS A 207 6.17 -2.01 -7.30
N ALA A 208 5.75 -1.79 -6.06
CA ALA A 208 4.35 -1.87 -5.62
C ALA A 208 3.89 -0.53 -5.03
N ASP A 209 2.61 -0.20 -5.18
CA ASP A 209 2.08 1.08 -4.71
C ASP A 209 1.58 0.97 -3.26
N LEU A 210 2.14 1.80 -2.38
CA LEU A 210 1.58 2.08 -1.05
C LEU A 210 0.64 3.27 -1.18
N CYS A 211 -0.66 3.03 -1.01
CA CYS A 211 -1.69 4.04 -1.09
C CYS A 211 -2.23 4.39 0.30
N THR A 212 -2.35 5.68 0.60
CA THR A 212 -2.92 6.18 1.86
C THR A 212 -3.93 7.29 1.60
N ILE A 213 -5.12 7.20 2.17
CA ILE A 213 -6.11 8.28 2.12
C ILE A 213 -6.00 9.09 3.41
N TYR A 214 -5.49 10.31 3.30
CA TYR A 214 -5.35 11.25 4.41
C TYR A 214 -6.55 12.18 4.49
N CYS A 215 -7.01 12.42 5.71
CA CYS A 215 -7.87 13.55 6.04
C CYS A 215 -7.02 14.58 6.78
N LEU A 216 -6.99 15.80 6.27
CA LEU A 216 -6.23 16.91 6.83
C LEU A 216 -7.05 17.64 7.91
N LYS A 217 -6.36 18.48 8.67
CA LYS A 217 -6.98 19.41 9.64
C LYS A 217 -7.81 20.47 8.94
#